data_AF-A0A094BFQ4-F1
#
_entry.id   AF-A0A094BFQ4-F1
#
_cell.length_a   1.000
_cell.length_b   1.000
_cell.length_c   1.000
_cell.angle_alpha   90.00
_cell.angle_beta   90.00
_cell.angle_gamma   90.00
#
_symmetry.space_group_name_H-M   'P 1'
#
loop_
_entity.id
_entity.type
_entity.pdbx_description
1 polymer ?
#
loop_
_entity_poly.entity_id
_entity_poly.type
_entity_poly.pdbx_seq_one_letter_code
_entity_poly.pdbx_strand_id
1 'polypeptide(L)' 'MIAAMQQIAATIIPDLIPKTFRIGKAANAQGRMFYYSVVEVVEGVLLEEVWQLMSADEQRNVVTELVEAL' A
#
# COMPACT_ATOMS: atom_id res chain seq x y z
N MET A 1 -12.44 -5.82 7.94
CA MET A 1 -11.85 -5.03 9.04
C MET A 1 -10.65 -4.23 8.55
N ILE A 2 -9.62 -4.87 7.98
CA ILE A 2 -8.42 -4.21 7.44
C ILE A 2 -8.76 -3.09 6.44
N ALA A 3 -9.57 -3.37 5.40
CA ALA A 3 -9.89 -2.36 4.40
C ALA A 3 -10.67 -1.12 4.92
N ALA A 4 -11.52 -1.30 5.94
CA ALA A 4 -12.22 -0.17 6.56
C ALA A 4 -11.26 0.69 7.38
N MET A 5 -10.30 0.07 8.07
CA MET A 5 -9.22 0.78 8.76
C MET A 5 -8.29 1.49 7.77
N GLN A 6 -7.95 0.85 6.64
CA GLN A 6 -7.16 1.47 5.57
C GLN A 6 -7.87 2.69 4.98
N GLN A 7 -9.19 2.62 4.78
CA GLN A 7 -9.97 3.76 4.32
C GLN A 7 -9.90 4.95 5.30
N ILE A 8 -10.00 4.69 6.61
CA ILE A 8 -9.85 5.74 7.63
C ILE A 8 -8.42 6.27 7.64
N ALA A 9 -7.42 5.38 7.65
CA ALA A 9 -6.01 5.77 7.68
C ALA A 9 -5.61 6.62 6.46
N ALA A 10 -6.09 6.27 5.26
CA ALA A 10 -5.86 7.05 4.03
C ALA A 10 -6.41 8.49 4.08
N THR A 11 -7.33 8.80 5.01
CA THR A 11 -7.77 10.20 5.24
C THR A 11 -6.88 10.98 6.19
N ILE A 12 -6.15 10.30 7.07
CA ILE A 12 -5.31 10.91 8.11
C ILE A 12 -3.84 10.98 7.67
N ILE A 13 -3.37 9.95 6.96
CA ILE A 13 -2.00 9.79 6.45
C ILE A 13 -2.02 9.42 4.97
N PRO A 14 -2.49 10.32 4.09
CA PRO A 14 -2.71 10.03 2.67
C PRO A 14 -1.44 9.63 1.92
N ASP A 15 -0.26 10.02 2.42
CA ASP A 15 1.03 9.73 1.78
C ASP A 15 1.55 8.31 2.09
N LEU A 16 0.96 7.63 3.08
CA LEU A 16 1.42 6.31 3.54
C LEU A 16 0.45 5.18 3.18
N ILE A 17 -0.82 5.50 2.99
CA ILE A 17 -1.87 4.50 2.78
C ILE A 17 -2.62 4.81 1.48
N PRO A 18 -2.54 3.93 0.47
CA PRO A 18 -3.27 4.09 -0.78
C PRO A 18 -4.77 4.21 -0.54
N LYS A 19 -5.44 5.07 -1.32
CA LYS A 19 -6.89 5.28 -1.16
C LYS A 19 -7.67 4.00 -1.42
N THR A 20 -8.61 3.68 -0.53
CA THR A 20 -9.57 2.59 -0.76
C THR A 20 -10.79 3.14 -1.50
N PHE A 21 -11.01 2.68 -2.73
CA PHE A 21 -12.16 3.09 -3.56
C PHE A 21 -13.42 2.29 -3.27
N ARG A 22 -13.28 1.00 -2.94
CA ARG A 22 -14.43 0.12 -2.66
C ARG A 22 -14.05 -1.01 -1.71
N ILE A 23 -15.00 -1.39 -0.87
CA ILE A 23 -15.01 -2.65 -0.13
C ILE A 23 -16.26 -3.41 -0.54
N GLY A 24 -16.15 -4.70 -0.83
CA GLY A 24 -17.26 -5.50 -1.34
C GLY A 24 -17.18 -6.98 -0.98
N LYS A 25 -18.21 -7.71 -1.42
CA LYS A 25 -18.30 -9.16 -1.32
C LYS A 25 -18.51 -9.74 -2.71
N ALA A 26 -17.89 -10.89 -2.98
CA ALA A 26 -18.06 -11.65 -4.22
C ALA A 26 -18.28 -13.13 -3.90
N ALA A 27 -19.00 -13.83 -4.77
CA ALA A 27 -19.14 -15.28 -4.73
C ALA A 27 -18.34 -15.89 -5.89
N ASN A 28 -17.62 -16.98 -5.65
CA ASN A 28 -17.10 -17.78 -6.76
C ASN A 28 -18.19 -18.70 -7.34
N ALA A 29 -17.89 -19.43 -8.42
CA ALA A 29 -18.83 -20.36 -9.07
C ALA A 29 -19.33 -21.50 -8.16
N GLN A 30 -18.66 -21.75 -7.03
CA GLN A 30 -19.04 -22.75 -6.04
C GLN A 30 -19.92 -22.15 -4.92
N GLY A 31 -20.29 -20.87 -5.02
CA GLY A 31 -21.06 -20.16 -4.00
C GLY A 31 -20.26 -19.72 -2.77
N ARG A 32 -18.92 -19.88 -2.77
CA ARG A 32 -18.08 -19.45 -1.65
C ARG A 32 -17.94 -17.92 -1.68
N MET A 33 -18.27 -17.30 -0.56
CA MET A 33 -18.21 -15.85 -0.38
C MET A 33 -16.80 -15.41 0.03
N PHE A 34 -16.34 -14.32 -0.57
CA PHE A 34 -15.08 -13.66 -0.24
C PHE A 34 -15.27 -12.15 -0.14
N TYR A 35 -14.47 -11.51 0.70
CA TYR A 35 -14.38 -10.06 0.79
C TYR A 35 -13.28 -9.56 -0.14
N TYR A 36 -13.50 -8.42 -0.77
CA TYR A 36 -12.48 -7.74 -1.57
C TYR A 36 -12.44 -6.25 -1.25
N SER A 37 -11.31 -5.64 -1.58
CA SER A 37 -11.12 -4.19 -1.59
C SER A 37 -10.45 -3.76 -2.88
N VAL A 38 -10.89 -2.64 -3.43
CA VAL A 38 -10.25 -1.95 -4.55
C VAL A 38 -9.52 -0.75 -3.99
N VAL A 39 -8.22 -0.68 -4.23
CA VAL A 39 -7.32 0.36 -3.73
C VAL A 39 -6.61 1.05 -4.89
N GLU A 40 -6.11 2.26 -4.63
CA GLU A 40 -5.22 3.00 -5.52
C GLU A 40 -3.98 2.19 -5.88
N VAL A 41 -3.65 2.20 -7.17
CA VAL A 41 -2.41 1.62 -7.69
C VAL A 41 -1.32 2.66 -7.51
N VAL A 42 -0.26 2.30 -6.79
CA VAL A 42 0.94 3.13 -6.68
C VAL A 42 1.88 2.75 -7.82
N GLU A 43 1.99 3.62 -8.82
CA GLU A 43 2.96 3.45 -9.90
C GLU A 43 4.37 3.79 -9.41
N GLY A 44 5.35 2.98 -9.82
CA GLY A 44 6.74 3.20 -9.44
C GLY A 44 7.63 2.00 -9.75
N VAL A 45 8.92 2.18 -9.47
CA VAL A 45 9.94 1.12 -9.53
C VAL A 45 10.08 0.53 -8.14
N LEU A 46 10.14 -0.80 -8.05
CA LEU A 46 10.25 -1.45 -6.75
C LEU A 46 11.62 -1.16 -6.16
N LEU A 47 11.68 -0.92 -4.85
CA LEU A 47 12.93 -0.62 -4.17
C LEU A 47 13.96 -1.75 -4.40
N GLU A 48 13.52 -3.01 -4.44
CA GLU A 48 14.37 -4.17 -4.71
C GLU A 48 15.06 -4.14 -6.09
N GLU A 49 14.44 -3.50 -7.08
CA GLU A 49 14.98 -3.40 -8.46
C GLU A 49 16.09 -2.35 -8.55
N VAL A 50 16.06 -1.32 -7.70
CA VAL A 50 16.97 -0.18 -7.76
C VAL A 50 17.94 -0.09 -6.59
N TRP A 51 17.73 -0.85 -5.51
CA TRP A 51 18.51 -0.73 -4.27
C TRP A 51 20.02 -0.87 -4.50
N GLN A 52 20.43 -1.87 -5.29
CA GLN A 52 21.85 -2.13 -5.56
C GLN A 52 22.49 -1.11 -6.52
N LEU A 53 21.67 -0.31 -7.21
CA LEU A 53 22.12 0.75 -8.11
C LEU A 53 22.30 2.09 -7.36
N MET A 54 21.74 2.22 -6.16
CA MET A 54 21.84 3.40 -5.31
C MET A 54 23.19 3.48 -4.61
N SER A 55 23.68 4.70 -4.43
CA SER A 55 24.78 5.00 -3.53
C SER A 55 24.42 4.76 -2.06
N ALA A 56 25.44 4.66 -1.20
CA ALA A 56 25.22 4.48 0.24
C ALA A 56 24.44 5.63 0.89
N ASP A 57 24.60 6.87 0.40
CA ASP A 57 23.88 8.03 0.92
C ASP A 57 22.40 8.01 0.49
N GLU A 58 22.11 7.62 -0.76
CA GLU A 58 20.73 7.44 -1.23
C GLU A 58 20.00 6.33 -0.46
N GLN A 59 20.66 5.18 -0.24
CA GLN A 59 20.12 4.10 0.58
C GLN A 59 19.82 4.58 2.01
N ARG A 60 20.72 5.38 2.61
CA ARG A 60 20.50 5.94 3.94
C ARG A 60 19.30 6.88 3.96
N ASN A 61 19.16 7.75 2.97
CA ASN A 61 18.01 8.66 2.88
C ASN A 61 16.69 7.89 2.79
N VAL A 62 16.62 6.82 1.98
CA VAL A 62 15.43 5.96 1.91
C VAL A 62 15.10 5.35 3.28
N VAL A 63 16.11 4.85 4.01
CA VAL A 63 15.89 4.31 5.37
C VAL A 63 15.38 5.40 6.32
N THR A 64 15.90 6.61 6.24
CA THR A 64 15.44 7.74 7.06
C THR A 64 13.97 8.06 6.77
N GLU A 65 13.60 8.23 5.50
CA GLU A 65 12.21 8.49 5.09
C GLU A 65 11.26 7.36 5.55
N LEU A 66 11.69 6.10 5.44
CA LEU A 66 10.91 4.95 5.92
C LEU A 66 10.71 4.95 7.44
N VAL A 67 11.71 5.38 8.21
CA VAL A 67 11.60 5.48 9.67
C VAL A 67 10.69 6.64 10.08
N GLU A 68 10.77 7.77 9.38
CA GLU A 68 9.90 8.93 9.65
C GLU A 68 8.43 8.66 9.30
N ALA A 69 8.18 7.73 8.38
CA ALA A 69 6.86 7.27 8.00
C ALA A 69 6.20 6.27 8.99
N LEU A 70 6.94 5.66 9.93
CA LEU A 70 6.45 4.60 10.82
C LEU A 70 6.12 5.11 12.24
#